data_AF-A0A948GGP4-F1
#
_entry.id   AF-A0A948GGP4-F1
#
_cell.length_a   1.000
_cell.length_b   1.000
_cell.length_c   1.000
_cell.angle_alpha   90.00
_cell.angle_beta   90.00
_cell.angle_gamma   90.00
#
_symmetry.space_group_name_H-M   'P 1'
#
loop_
_entity.id
_entity.type
_entity.pdbx_description
1 polymer ?
#
loop_
_entity_poly.entity_id
_entity_poly.type
_entity_poly.pdbx_seq_one_letter_code
_entity_poly.pdbx_strand_id
1 'polypeptide(L)'
;MSTYNVNLHEAIYSLSDALDLVGVTHIHHGKRVAYMATECGKHLGWDGARLDDLFQAAILHDSGVSRTMVHANLAQMAWENEAEHCHLGAELLAGSPLLQHLSDTILHHHTHWSVLEGLDLPLEVKLRANCIYLTDRVDVMSLGWMAGKQDILLGKEEIRRKIHERRGDWFHPQLVDAFMDISRSEAFWFTLESDNVNAYLATWLSHFPDQTMEFDELRSLVHIFSRIVDAKSPYTRQHSDGVANLARYLGSLFKLPQQTCELLELVGLLHDIGKLRVPDELLDKPSELDEAEVYIMRRHSFDTYNILRNIRGLESVSLWALQHHERMDGTGYPNHTKGTELSFEARIVAVADVFQALAQDRPYRGALEQQVIMTLLKVEAEAGKLDAEVVAVVEANLQECWRVAVDPV
;
A
#
# COMPACT_ATOMS: atom_id res chain seq x y z
N MET A 1 11.97 8.45 -22.82
CA MET A 1 11.59 7.75 -21.59
C MET A 1 10.41 6.86 -21.94
N SER A 2 10.27 5.72 -21.29
CA SER A 2 9.13 4.83 -21.55
C SER A 2 7.88 5.41 -20.89
N THR A 3 6.75 5.28 -21.57
CA THR A 3 5.45 5.70 -21.04
C THR A 3 4.56 4.51 -20.77
N TYR A 4 3.75 4.60 -19.73
CA TYR A 4 2.80 3.58 -19.31
C TYR A 4 1.40 4.18 -19.23
N ASN A 5 0.38 3.43 -19.62
CA ASN A 5 -1.00 3.82 -19.40
C ASN A 5 -1.47 3.18 -18.11
N VAL A 6 -1.54 3.97 -17.05
CA VAL A 6 -1.92 3.53 -15.70
C VAL A 6 -3.01 4.45 -15.17
N ASN A 7 -3.94 3.88 -14.43
CA ASN A 7 -4.95 4.66 -13.74
C ASN A 7 -4.47 5.01 -12.32
N LEU A 8 -4.20 6.30 -12.07
CA LEU A 8 -3.75 6.78 -10.76
C LEU A 8 -4.75 6.44 -9.66
N HIS A 9 -6.04 6.64 -9.93
CA HIS A 9 -7.11 6.42 -8.95
C HIS A 9 -7.27 4.95 -8.60
N GLU A 10 -7.15 4.04 -9.56
CA GLU A 10 -7.12 2.60 -9.28
C GLU A 10 -5.89 2.22 -8.44
N ALA A 11 -4.72 2.80 -8.72
CA ALA A 11 -3.55 2.58 -7.89
C ALA A 11 -3.76 3.06 -6.45
N ILE A 12 -4.24 4.30 -6.25
CA ILE A 12 -4.55 4.83 -4.91
C ILE A 12 -5.58 3.96 -4.19
N TYR A 13 -6.61 3.50 -4.89
CA TYR A 13 -7.62 2.60 -4.32
C TYR A 13 -7.03 1.24 -3.92
N SER A 14 -6.22 0.63 -4.79
CA SER A 14 -5.48 -0.60 -4.49
C SER A 14 -4.52 -0.42 -3.32
N LEU A 15 -3.91 0.76 -3.16
CA LEU A 15 -3.09 1.05 -1.98
C LEU A 15 -3.90 1.04 -0.70
N SER A 16 -5.12 1.59 -0.72
CA SER A 16 -6.03 1.51 0.41
C SER A 16 -6.48 0.09 0.71
N ASP A 17 -6.72 -0.75 -0.31
CA ASP A 17 -6.97 -2.18 -0.12
C ASP A 17 -5.77 -2.88 0.56
N ALA A 18 -4.56 -2.46 0.23
CA ALA A 18 -3.34 -2.99 0.84
C ALA A 18 -3.22 -2.56 2.31
N LEU A 19 -3.50 -1.29 2.62
CA LEU A 19 -3.50 -0.75 3.99
C LEU A 19 -4.57 -1.41 4.86
N ASP A 20 -5.75 -1.75 4.30
CA ASP A 20 -6.81 -2.49 4.99
C ASP A 20 -6.36 -3.89 5.47
N LEU A 21 -5.26 -4.44 4.92
CA LEU A 21 -4.68 -5.70 5.37
C LEU A 21 -3.86 -5.57 6.65
N VAL A 22 -3.42 -4.36 7.01
CA VAL A 22 -2.62 -4.10 8.21
C VAL A 22 -3.50 -4.20 9.45
N GLY A 23 -3.12 -5.07 10.39
CA GLY A 23 -3.68 -5.06 11.75
C GLY A 23 -5.21 -5.09 11.83
N VAL A 24 -5.84 -6.09 11.20
CA VAL A 24 -7.27 -6.52 11.06
C VAL A 24 -8.35 -5.95 12.03
N THR A 25 -8.36 -4.66 12.38
CA THR A 25 -9.35 -4.06 13.30
C THR A 25 -10.29 -3.08 12.60
N HIS A 26 -9.87 -2.44 11.50
CA HIS A 26 -10.59 -1.33 10.86
C HIS A 26 -10.64 -1.43 9.32
N ILE A 27 -11.04 -2.59 8.80
CA ILE A 27 -11.21 -2.83 7.35
C ILE A 27 -12.10 -1.72 6.74
N HIS A 28 -11.66 -1.12 5.63
CA HIS A 28 -12.32 -0.06 4.86
C HIS A 28 -12.39 1.32 5.52
N HIS A 29 -11.56 1.60 6.53
CA HIS A 29 -11.54 2.90 7.21
C HIS A 29 -11.32 4.06 6.23
N GLY A 30 -10.21 4.07 5.49
CA GLY A 30 -9.90 5.12 4.51
C GLY A 30 -11.02 5.33 3.48
N LYS A 31 -11.71 4.25 3.08
CA LYS A 31 -12.83 4.31 2.14
C LYS A 31 -14.06 5.00 2.72
N ARG A 32 -14.41 4.70 3.98
CA ARG A 32 -15.54 5.35 4.68
C ARG A 32 -15.24 6.83 4.93
N VAL A 33 -14.01 7.16 5.33
CA VAL A 33 -13.55 8.55 5.47
C VAL A 33 -13.66 9.29 4.15
N ALA A 34 -13.15 8.71 3.05
CA ALA A 34 -13.24 9.30 1.72
C ALA A 34 -14.68 9.53 1.24
N TYR A 35 -15.57 8.56 1.45
CA TYR A 35 -17.00 8.72 1.18
C TYR A 35 -17.58 9.92 1.93
N MET A 36 -17.45 9.94 3.26
CA MET A 36 -18.05 10.98 4.09
C MET A 36 -17.49 12.36 3.79
N ALA A 37 -16.17 12.46 3.58
CA ALA A 37 -15.51 13.72 3.29
C ALA A 37 -15.97 14.27 1.95
N THR A 38 -16.05 13.40 0.93
CA THR A 38 -16.51 13.77 -0.41
C THR A 38 -17.97 14.23 -0.41
N GLU A 39 -18.85 13.58 0.35
CA GLU A 39 -20.24 14.03 0.49
C GLU A 39 -20.36 15.38 1.21
N CYS A 40 -19.50 15.66 2.20
CA CYS A 40 -19.40 17.01 2.79
C CYS A 40 -18.97 18.05 1.75
N GLY A 41 -17.94 17.76 0.95
CA GLY A 41 -17.46 18.64 -0.12
C GLY A 41 -18.54 18.90 -1.18
N LYS A 42 -19.28 17.86 -1.59
CA LYS A 42 -20.40 17.98 -2.55
C LYS A 42 -21.50 18.89 -2.01
N HIS A 43 -21.88 18.71 -0.75
CA HIS A 43 -22.89 19.56 -0.10
C HIS A 43 -22.46 21.03 -0.02
N LEU A 44 -21.15 21.28 0.14
CA LEU A 44 -20.57 22.62 0.13
C LEU A 44 -20.33 23.19 -1.28
N GLY A 45 -20.67 22.45 -2.33
CA GLY A 45 -20.54 22.89 -3.72
C GLY A 45 -19.09 23.00 -4.20
N TRP A 46 -18.19 22.16 -3.69
CA TRP A 46 -16.81 22.09 -4.18
C TRP A 46 -16.77 21.56 -5.61
N ASP A 47 -15.85 22.07 -6.43
CA ASP A 47 -15.68 21.63 -7.80
C ASP A 47 -15.05 20.23 -7.90
N GLY A 48 -15.07 19.64 -9.10
CA GLY A 48 -14.60 18.27 -9.32
C GLY A 48 -13.12 18.06 -8.97
N ALA A 49 -12.25 19.04 -9.27
CA ALA A 49 -10.82 18.91 -8.97
C ALA A 49 -10.56 18.93 -7.46
N ARG A 50 -11.22 19.83 -6.74
CA ARG A 50 -11.13 19.91 -5.28
C ARG A 50 -11.72 18.68 -4.58
N LEU A 51 -12.80 18.14 -5.12
CA LEU A 51 -13.39 16.90 -4.61
C LEU A 51 -12.48 15.70 -4.83
N ASP A 52 -11.82 15.62 -5.98
CA ASP A 52 -10.88 14.55 -6.29
C ASP A 52 -9.65 14.58 -5.38
N ASP A 53 -9.10 15.77 -5.16
CA ASP A 53 -8.04 16.01 -4.19
C ASP A 53 -8.44 15.62 -2.75
N LEU A 54 -9.67 15.95 -2.34
CA LEU A 54 -10.20 15.54 -1.03
C LEU A 54 -10.34 14.03 -0.94
N PHE A 55 -10.88 13.38 -1.98
CA PHE A 55 -11.08 11.94 -2.03
C PHE A 55 -9.76 11.19 -1.94
N GLN A 56 -8.76 11.56 -2.75
CA GLN A 56 -7.43 10.94 -2.73
C GLN A 56 -6.72 11.15 -1.39
N ALA A 57 -6.76 12.37 -0.85
CA ALA A 57 -6.16 12.64 0.47
C ALA A 57 -6.85 11.86 1.59
N ALA A 58 -8.18 11.74 1.54
CA ALA A 58 -8.94 10.97 2.53
C ALA A 58 -8.67 9.46 2.44
N ILE A 59 -8.46 8.90 1.24
CA ILE A 59 -8.07 7.49 1.09
C ILE A 59 -6.65 7.24 1.64
N LEU A 60 -5.74 8.21 1.46
CA LEU A 60 -4.32 8.07 1.79
C LEU A 60 -3.91 8.64 3.15
N HIS A 61 -4.84 9.17 3.95
CA HIS A 61 -4.50 9.91 5.17
C HIS A 61 -3.66 9.10 6.17
N ASP A 62 -3.93 7.80 6.26
CA ASP A 62 -3.19 6.85 7.11
C ASP A 62 -2.05 6.12 6.39
N SER A 63 -1.58 6.62 5.24
CA SER A 63 -0.43 6.03 4.52
C SER A 63 0.87 5.99 5.35
N GLY A 64 0.96 6.76 6.43
CA GLY A 64 2.06 6.69 7.39
C GLY A 64 1.91 5.62 8.49
N VAL A 65 0.80 4.88 8.55
CA VAL A 65 0.55 3.83 9.56
C VAL A 65 1.02 2.49 9.02
N SER A 66 2.05 1.90 9.64
CA SER A 66 2.72 0.71 9.07
C SER A 66 2.83 -0.51 9.98
N ARG A 67 2.44 -0.41 11.26
CA ARG A 67 2.51 -1.53 12.21
C ARG A 67 1.16 -1.79 12.86
N THR A 68 0.92 -3.05 13.18
CA THR A 68 -0.34 -3.51 13.79
C THR A 68 -0.63 -2.77 15.10
N MET A 69 0.41 -2.48 15.89
CA MET A 69 0.32 -1.72 17.15
C MET A 69 -0.06 -0.24 16.95
N VAL A 70 0.39 0.37 15.85
CA VAL A 70 -0.01 1.74 15.50
C VAL A 70 -1.46 1.69 15.01
N HIS A 71 -1.81 0.80 14.09
CA HIS A 71 -3.18 0.64 13.60
C HIS A 71 -4.23 0.37 14.71
N ALA A 72 -3.89 -0.44 15.71
CA ALA A 72 -4.80 -0.78 16.83
C ALA A 72 -5.19 0.41 17.69
N ASN A 73 -4.35 1.46 17.74
CA ASN A 73 -4.66 2.62 18.52
C ASN A 73 -5.71 3.51 17.79
N LEU A 74 -6.02 3.32 16.49
CA LEU A 74 -6.68 4.35 15.64
C LEU A 74 -8.13 4.56 16.11
N ALA A 75 -8.65 3.53 16.78
CA ALA A 75 -9.91 3.52 17.52
C ALA A 75 -9.98 4.50 18.72
N GLN A 76 -8.87 5.13 19.12
CA GLN A 76 -8.82 6.05 20.26
C GLN A 76 -9.07 7.49 19.80
N MET A 77 -9.81 8.26 20.62
CA MET A 77 -10.10 9.66 20.32
C MET A 77 -8.85 10.57 20.31
N ALA A 78 -7.81 10.19 21.07
CA ALA A 78 -6.48 10.77 21.05
C ALA A 78 -5.47 9.70 21.49
N TRP A 79 -4.31 9.59 20.84
CA TRP A 79 -3.23 8.67 21.26
C TRP A 79 -1.86 9.34 21.40
N GLU A 80 -0.87 8.63 21.94
CA GLU A 80 0.55 9.04 21.87
C GLU A 80 1.11 8.76 20.46
N ASN A 81 1.72 9.78 19.82
CA ASN A 81 2.33 9.78 18.47
C ASN A 81 1.42 10.02 17.23
N GLU A 82 0.26 10.70 17.33
CA GLU A 82 -0.57 11.05 16.14
C GLU A 82 0.19 11.88 15.10
N ALA A 83 1.16 12.67 15.55
CA ALA A 83 1.99 13.46 14.65
C ALA A 83 2.93 12.59 13.80
N GLU A 84 3.39 11.45 14.31
CA GLU A 84 4.44 10.65 13.65
C GLU A 84 3.94 10.06 12.34
N HIS A 85 2.74 9.46 12.30
CA HIS A 85 2.19 8.92 11.06
C HIS A 85 1.78 10.03 10.08
N CYS A 86 1.31 11.18 10.57
CA CYS A 86 1.05 12.33 9.71
C CYS A 86 2.32 12.79 8.98
N HIS A 87 3.44 12.89 9.69
CA HIS A 87 4.74 13.25 9.12
C HIS A 87 5.23 12.22 8.10
N LEU A 88 5.16 10.93 8.45
CA LEU A 88 5.56 9.85 7.55
C LEU A 88 4.70 9.82 6.28
N GLY A 89 3.38 9.91 6.40
CA GLY A 89 2.47 9.97 5.26
C GLY A 89 2.74 11.19 4.38
N ALA A 90 2.96 12.36 4.98
CA ALA A 90 3.31 13.57 4.25
C ALA A 90 4.65 13.45 3.50
N GLU A 91 5.68 12.85 4.11
CA GLU A 91 6.98 12.60 3.48
C GLU A 91 6.85 11.62 2.31
N LEU A 92 6.06 10.55 2.47
CA LEU A 92 5.77 9.58 1.41
C LEU A 92 5.13 10.25 0.19
N LEU A 93 4.09 11.05 0.41
CA LEU A 93 3.40 11.73 -0.69
C LEU A 93 4.27 12.83 -1.33
N ALA A 94 5.07 13.55 -0.53
CA ALA A 94 6.03 14.54 -1.04
C ALA A 94 7.09 13.93 -1.97
N GLY A 95 7.41 12.64 -1.81
CA GLY A 95 8.32 11.90 -2.68
C GLY A 95 7.78 11.57 -4.08
N SER A 96 6.49 11.82 -4.34
CA SER A 96 5.86 11.54 -5.63
C SER A 96 5.30 12.81 -6.27
N PRO A 97 5.76 13.21 -7.48
CA PRO A 97 5.21 14.36 -8.19
C PRO A 97 3.69 14.28 -8.43
N LEU A 98 3.14 13.07 -8.47
CA LEU A 98 1.71 12.81 -8.66
C LEU A 98 0.86 13.14 -7.42
N LEU A 99 1.46 13.12 -6.22
CA LEU A 99 0.73 13.22 -4.94
C LEU A 99 1.28 14.28 -3.99
N GLN A 100 2.41 14.92 -4.32
CA GLN A 100 3.08 15.89 -3.45
C GLN A 100 2.16 17.06 -3.04
N HIS A 101 1.19 17.44 -3.88
CA HIS A 101 0.25 18.52 -3.58
C HIS A 101 -0.72 18.18 -2.44
N LEU A 102 -0.84 16.91 -2.07
CA LEU A 102 -1.64 16.44 -0.94
C LEU A 102 -0.83 16.40 0.37
N SER A 103 0.50 16.53 0.32
CA SER A 103 1.40 16.33 1.47
C SER A 103 1.00 17.17 2.70
N ASP A 104 0.75 18.48 2.53
CA ASP A 104 0.32 19.34 3.64
C ASP A 104 -1.05 18.94 4.20
N THR A 105 -1.94 18.40 3.35
CA THR A 105 -3.25 17.91 3.81
C THR A 105 -3.06 16.69 4.72
N ILE A 106 -2.18 15.75 4.32
CA ILE A 106 -1.84 14.58 5.12
C ILE A 106 -1.09 14.98 6.39
N LEU A 107 -0.18 15.96 6.33
CA LEU A 107 0.55 16.40 7.51
C LEU A 107 -0.38 16.93 8.61
N HIS A 108 -1.49 17.54 8.23
CA HIS A 108 -2.39 18.24 9.14
C HIS A 108 -3.73 17.56 9.39
N HIS A 109 -3.94 16.31 8.94
CA HIS A 109 -5.26 15.66 9.00
C HIS A 109 -5.77 15.31 10.41
N HIS A 110 -4.93 15.41 11.45
CA HIS A 110 -5.37 15.37 12.87
C HIS A 110 -5.32 16.74 13.57
N THR A 111 -5.02 17.82 12.85
CA THR A 111 -4.93 19.16 13.45
C THR A 111 -6.32 19.75 13.70
N HIS A 112 -6.61 20.10 14.96
CA HIS A 112 -7.84 20.80 15.33
C HIS A 112 -7.98 22.14 14.60
N TRP A 113 -9.22 22.50 14.26
CA TRP A 113 -9.52 23.76 13.58
C TRP A 113 -8.94 24.99 14.31
N SER A 114 -9.05 25.05 15.64
CA SER A 114 -8.56 26.15 16.48
C SER A 114 -7.05 26.39 16.38
N VAL A 115 -6.28 25.38 15.97
CA VAL A 115 -4.84 25.52 15.65
C VAL A 115 -4.66 25.78 14.16
N LEU A 116 -5.33 25.00 13.33
CA LEU A 116 -5.20 25.00 11.87
C LEU A 116 -5.54 26.36 11.25
N GLU A 117 -6.52 27.08 11.82
CA GLU A 117 -6.92 28.41 11.35
C GLU A 117 -5.77 29.42 11.41
N GLY A 118 -4.89 29.30 12.40
CA GLY A 118 -3.74 30.17 12.63
C GLY A 118 -2.46 29.80 11.86
N LEU A 119 -2.41 28.62 11.21
CA LEU A 119 -1.23 28.20 10.43
C LEU A 119 -1.12 28.97 9.10
N ASP A 120 0.10 29.19 8.61
CA ASP A 120 0.33 29.80 7.29
C ASP A 120 0.18 28.75 6.18
N LEU A 121 -1.07 28.39 5.89
CA LEU A 121 -1.45 27.39 4.88
C LEU A 121 -2.62 27.90 4.03
N PRO A 122 -2.74 27.48 2.76
CA PRO A 122 -3.91 27.76 1.95
C PRO A 122 -5.20 27.29 2.63
N LEU A 123 -6.26 28.09 2.57
CA LEU A 123 -7.55 27.75 3.20
C LEU A 123 -8.10 26.41 2.69
N GLU A 124 -7.88 26.07 1.42
CA GLU A 124 -8.31 24.78 0.87
C GLU A 124 -7.63 23.58 1.52
N VAL A 125 -6.34 23.67 1.86
CA VAL A 125 -5.57 22.62 2.53
C VAL A 125 -6.11 22.46 3.96
N LYS A 126 -6.30 23.59 4.65
CA LYS A 126 -6.91 23.60 5.99
C LYS A 126 -8.29 22.93 6.01
N LEU A 127 -9.15 23.28 5.04
CA LEU A 127 -10.50 22.70 4.95
C LEU A 127 -10.47 21.23 4.56
N ARG A 128 -9.57 20.79 3.66
CA ARG A 128 -9.41 19.37 3.32
C ARG A 128 -8.96 18.56 4.53
N ALA A 129 -7.88 19.00 5.20
CA ALA A 129 -7.33 18.32 6.37
C ALA A 129 -8.36 18.22 7.51
N ASN A 130 -9.07 19.31 7.79
CA ASN A 130 -10.10 19.30 8.83
C ASN A 130 -11.38 18.53 8.45
N CYS A 131 -11.69 18.42 7.15
CA CYS A 131 -12.78 17.57 6.68
C CYS A 131 -12.43 16.10 6.88
N ILE A 132 -11.21 15.70 6.53
CA ILE A 132 -10.69 14.35 6.81
C ILE A 132 -10.76 14.08 8.31
N TYR A 133 -10.25 14.99 9.15
CA TYR A 133 -10.29 14.85 10.61
C TYR A 133 -11.71 14.61 11.14
N LEU A 134 -12.68 15.42 10.71
CA LEU A 134 -14.07 15.28 11.11
C LEU A 134 -14.60 13.88 10.79
N THR A 135 -14.39 13.44 9.55
CA THR A 135 -14.95 12.18 9.05
C THR A 135 -14.23 10.94 9.56
N ASP A 136 -12.93 11.04 9.82
CA ASP A 136 -12.16 10.03 10.54
C ASP A 136 -12.72 9.81 11.96
N ARG A 137 -12.96 10.89 12.72
CA ARG A 137 -13.59 10.77 14.06
C ARG A 137 -15.00 10.21 14.00
N VAL A 138 -15.79 10.53 12.97
CA VAL A 138 -17.11 9.91 12.74
C VAL A 138 -16.96 8.41 12.51
N ASP A 139 -16.00 7.99 11.69
CA ASP A 139 -15.76 6.59 11.39
C ASP A 139 -15.41 5.80 12.64
N VAL A 140 -14.44 6.29 13.40
CA VAL A 140 -13.97 5.68 14.65
C VAL A 140 -15.13 5.46 15.63
N MET A 141 -16.01 6.45 15.78
CA MET A 141 -17.18 6.31 16.66
C MET A 141 -18.24 5.35 16.10
N SER A 142 -18.33 5.18 14.78
CA SER A 142 -19.30 4.30 14.13
C SER A 142 -18.95 2.81 14.28
N LEU A 143 -17.66 2.47 14.39
CA LEU A 143 -17.16 1.09 14.45
C LEU A 143 -17.81 0.25 15.56
N GLY A 144 -17.98 0.84 16.75
CA GLY A 144 -18.62 0.16 17.89
C GLY A 144 -20.07 -0.25 17.61
N TRP A 145 -20.77 0.54 16.79
CA TRP A 145 -22.16 0.30 16.40
C TRP A 145 -22.30 -0.61 15.18
N MET A 146 -21.24 -0.74 14.37
CA MET A 146 -21.17 -1.70 13.27
C MET A 146 -20.72 -3.10 13.75
N ALA A 147 -20.06 -3.18 14.91
CA ALA A 147 -19.64 -4.43 15.51
C ALA A 147 -20.82 -5.23 16.09
N GLY A 148 -20.81 -6.56 15.91
CA GLY A 148 -21.65 -7.47 16.70
C GLY A 148 -23.16 -7.48 16.41
N LYS A 149 -23.60 -7.29 15.15
CA LYS A 149 -25.01 -7.23 14.70
C LYS A 149 -25.82 -6.04 15.25
N GLN A 150 -25.14 -5.01 15.76
CA GLN A 150 -25.80 -3.75 16.09
C GLN A 150 -26.09 -2.97 14.81
N ASP A 151 -27.14 -2.14 14.85
CA ASP A 151 -27.52 -1.26 13.74
C ASP A 151 -26.82 0.08 13.92
N ILE A 152 -26.08 0.53 12.90
CA ILE A 152 -25.32 1.79 12.90
C ILE A 152 -26.20 3.00 13.24
N LEU A 153 -27.50 2.94 12.93
CA LEU A 153 -28.44 4.02 13.23
C LEU A 153 -28.66 4.23 14.73
N LEU A 154 -28.39 3.23 15.57
CA LEU A 154 -28.50 3.39 17.03
C LEU A 154 -27.45 4.39 17.57
N GLY A 155 -26.28 4.47 16.94
CA GLY A 155 -25.22 5.42 17.29
C GLY A 155 -25.35 6.80 16.67
N LYS A 156 -26.19 6.95 15.62
CA LYS A 156 -26.30 8.14 14.78
C LYS A 156 -26.43 9.45 15.57
N GLU A 157 -27.41 9.56 16.46
CA GLU A 157 -27.66 10.80 17.19
C GLU A 157 -26.57 11.11 18.22
N GLU A 158 -25.96 10.07 18.81
CA GLU A 158 -24.83 10.25 19.71
C GLU A 158 -23.60 10.80 18.96
N ILE A 159 -23.28 10.22 17.80
CA ILE A 159 -22.17 10.65 16.94
C ILE A 159 -22.38 12.10 16.48
N ARG A 160 -23.57 12.39 15.94
CA ARG A 160 -23.96 13.74 15.48
C ARG A 160 -23.81 14.78 16.59
N ARG A 161 -24.28 14.48 17.80
CA ARG A 161 -24.13 15.36 18.97
C ARG A 161 -22.66 15.58 19.32
N LYS A 162 -21.84 14.52 19.38
CA LYS A 162 -20.39 14.63 19.69
C LYS A 162 -19.64 15.49 18.68
N ILE A 163 -19.94 15.37 17.38
CA ILE A 163 -19.35 16.23 16.34
C ILE A 163 -19.80 17.69 16.53
N HIS A 164 -21.10 17.92 16.76
CA HIS A 164 -21.64 19.27 16.94
C HIS A 164 -21.06 20.01 18.16
N GLU A 165 -20.84 19.31 19.28
CA GLU A 165 -20.24 19.87 20.50
C GLU A 165 -18.81 20.40 20.31
N ARG A 166 -18.12 19.96 19.26
CA ARG A 166 -16.74 20.37 18.94
C ARG A 166 -16.65 21.41 17.83
N ARG A 167 -17.80 21.92 17.36
CA ARG A 167 -17.90 22.93 16.30
C ARG A 167 -17.17 24.23 16.70
N GLY A 168 -16.27 24.70 15.84
CA GLY A 168 -15.48 25.90 16.05
C GLY A 168 -14.21 25.72 16.90
N ASP A 169 -13.99 24.51 17.44
CA ASP A 169 -12.75 24.16 18.13
C ASP A 169 -12.01 23.04 17.37
N TRP A 170 -12.55 21.82 17.37
CA TRP A 170 -11.90 20.72 16.63
C TRP A 170 -12.23 20.80 15.15
N PHE A 171 -13.46 21.21 14.83
CA PHE A 171 -14.00 21.15 13.49
C PHE A 171 -14.44 22.52 13.00
N HIS A 172 -14.15 22.82 11.74
CA HIS A 172 -14.57 24.03 11.06
C HIS A 172 -16.11 24.13 11.07
N PRO A 173 -16.69 25.28 11.44
CA PRO A 173 -18.13 25.49 11.52
C PRO A 173 -18.93 25.01 10.30
N GLN A 174 -18.48 25.36 9.08
CA GLN A 174 -19.20 24.97 7.85
C GLN A 174 -19.11 23.46 7.55
N LEU A 175 -18.02 22.79 7.95
CA LEU A 175 -17.88 21.35 7.76
C LEU A 175 -18.83 20.59 8.69
N VAL A 176 -18.95 21.05 9.95
CA VAL A 176 -19.95 20.51 10.88
C VAL A 176 -21.35 20.72 10.33
N ASP A 177 -21.69 21.91 9.88
CA ASP A 177 -23.04 22.19 9.36
C ASP A 177 -23.35 21.29 8.15
N ALA A 178 -22.40 21.12 7.23
CA ALA A 178 -22.54 20.19 6.09
C ALA A 178 -22.72 18.73 6.54
N PHE A 179 -21.88 18.25 7.44
CA PHE A 179 -21.99 16.89 8.01
C PHE A 179 -23.36 16.68 8.68
N MET A 180 -23.82 17.66 9.46
CA MET A 180 -25.11 17.58 10.16
C MET A 180 -26.29 17.52 9.20
N ASP A 181 -26.19 18.14 8.02
CA ASP A 181 -27.22 18.08 6.99
C ASP A 181 -27.26 16.73 6.28
N ILE A 182 -26.11 16.25 5.78
CA ILE A 182 -26.02 15.01 4.98
C ILE A 182 -26.29 13.77 5.83
N SER A 183 -25.80 13.75 7.08
CA SER A 183 -25.93 12.60 7.97
C SER A 183 -27.33 12.48 8.60
N ARG A 184 -28.30 13.34 8.23
CA ARG A 184 -29.71 13.12 8.59
C ARG A 184 -30.29 11.92 7.88
N SER A 185 -29.83 11.66 6.66
CA SER A 185 -30.28 10.55 5.83
C SER A 185 -29.83 9.22 6.43
N GLU A 186 -30.70 8.22 6.49
CA GLU A 186 -30.31 6.85 6.87
C GLU A 186 -29.40 6.22 5.81
N ALA A 187 -29.63 6.55 4.52
CA ALA A 187 -28.79 6.08 3.43
C ALA A 187 -27.32 6.50 3.58
N PHE A 188 -27.04 7.64 4.23
CA PHE A 188 -25.66 8.05 4.53
C PHE A 188 -24.96 7.02 5.41
N TRP A 189 -25.63 6.55 6.47
CA TRP A 189 -25.08 5.59 7.41
C TRP A 189 -25.02 4.19 6.83
N PHE A 190 -26.06 3.74 6.11
CA PHE A 190 -26.02 2.44 5.42
C PHE A 190 -24.92 2.36 4.35
N THR A 191 -24.53 3.50 3.76
CA THR A 191 -23.42 3.53 2.81
C THR A 191 -22.07 3.21 3.46
N LEU A 192 -21.94 3.36 4.77
CA LEU A 192 -20.71 3.02 5.51
C LEU A 192 -20.49 1.51 5.61
N GLU A 193 -21.52 0.68 5.38
CA GLU A 193 -21.37 -0.76 5.35
C GLU A 193 -20.46 -1.21 4.19
N SER A 194 -19.70 -2.29 4.40
CA SER A 194 -18.60 -2.72 3.51
C SER A 194 -19.00 -2.83 2.04
N ASP A 195 -20.13 -3.48 1.72
CA ASP A 195 -20.54 -3.67 0.32
C ASP A 195 -20.93 -2.34 -0.33
N ASN A 196 -21.58 -1.45 0.42
CA ASN A 196 -22.08 -0.18 -0.08
C ASN A 196 -20.94 0.84 -0.26
N VAL A 197 -20.00 0.92 0.68
CA VAL A 197 -18.85 1.82 0.56
C VAL A 197 -17.97 1.41 -0.63
N ASN A 198 -17.74 0.11 -0.81
CA ASN A 198 -16.99 -0.39 -1.98
C ASN A 198 -17.71 -0.06 -3.30
N ALA A 199 -19.04 -0.19 -3.36
CA ALA A 199 -19.82 0.18 -4.54
C ALA A 199 -19.77 1.70 -4.85
N TYR A 200 -19.77 2.55 -3.82
CA TYR A 200 -19.60 4.00 -3.98
C TYR A 200 -18.25 4.32 -4.62
N LEU A 201 -17.16 3.73 -4.10
CA LEU A 201 -15.81 3.99 -4.60
C LEU A 201 -15.63 3.42 -6.02
N ALA A 202 -16.16 2.23 -6.32
CA ALA A 202 -16.15 1.71 -7.69
C ALA A 202 -16.84 2.65 -8.68
N THR A 203 -17.94 3.27 -8.27
CA THR A 203 -18.63 4.31 -9.06
C THR A 203 -17.75 5.55 -9.21
N TRP A 204 -17.09 6.00 -8.15
CA TRP A 204 -16.14 7.12 -8.21
C TRP A 204 -15.03 6.87 -9.24
N LEU A 205 -14.35 5.72 -9.14
CA LEU A 205 -13.26 5.31 -10.04
C LEU A 205 -13.69 5.25 -11.50
N SER A 206 -14.92 4.85 -11.79
CA SER A 206 -15.43 4.74 -13.17
C SER A 206 -15.42 6.07 -13.96
N HIS A 207 -15.28 7.22 -13.29
CA HIS A 207 -15.21 8.53 -13.92
C HIS A 207 -13.79 8.92 -14.36
N PHE A 208 -12.76 8.17 -13.94
CA PHE A 208 -11.36 8.51 -14.17
C PHE A 208 -10.75 7.56 -15.22
N PRO A 209 -10.32 8.09 -16.38
CA PRO A 209 -9.69 7.30 -17.42
C PRO A 209 -8.21 7.01 -17.07
N ASP A 210 -7.61 6.13 -17.86
CA ASP A 210 -6.18 5.86 -17.79
C ASP A 210 -5.39 7.11 -18.17
N GLN A 211 -4.25 7.32 -17.50
CA GLN A 211 -3.34 8.43 -17.75
C GLN A 211 -2.03 7.87 -18.29
N THR A 212 -1.45 8.58 -19.27
CA THR A 212 -0.09 8.29 -19.71
C THR A 212 0.87 8.89 -18.70
N MET A 213 1.68 8.04 -18.07
CA MET A 213 2.69 8.41 -17.10
C MET A 213 4.07 8.04 -17.63
N GLU A 214 5.07 8.88 -17.36
CA GLU A 214 6.46 8.49 -17.57
C GLU A 214 6.89 7.47 -16.51
N PHE A 215 7.89 6.65 -16.85
CA PHE A 215 8.40 5.63 -15.91
C PHE A 215 8.76 6.20 -14.54
N ASP A 216 9.39 7.37 -14.46
CA ASP A 216 9.81 7.97 -13.19
C ASP A 216 8.62 8.36 -12.30
N GLU A 217 7.50 8.78 -12.88
CA GLU A 217 6.26 9.10 -12.15
C GLU A 217 5.58 7.82 -11.65
N LEU A 218 5.52 6.78 -12.49
CA LEU A 218 5.00 5.47 -12.07
C LEU A 218 5.87 4.85 -10.97
N ARG A 219 7.20 4.96 -11.12
CA ARG A 219 8.16 4.48 -10.13
C ARG A 219 8.03 5.23 -8.80
N SER A 220 7.81 6.55 -8.81
CA SER A 220 7.60 7.31 -7.58
C SER A 220 6.31 6.90 -6.85
N LEU A 221 5.25 6.60 -7.61
CA LEU A 221 4.02 6.04 -7.04
C LEU A 221 4.26 4.65 -6.44
N VAL A 222 4.90 3.75 -7.18
CA VAL A 222 5.22 2.39 -6.72
C VAL A 222 6.10 2.39 -5.46
N HIS A 223 7.03 3.34 -5.35
CA HIS A 223 7.83 3.50 -4.14
C HIS A 223 6.98 3.80 -2.91
N ILE A 224 5.85 4.52 -3.01
CA ILE A 224 4.95 4.73 -1.87
C ILE A 224 4.44 3.38 -1.34
N PHE A 225 4.03 2.47 -2.22
CA PHE A 225 3.58 1.14 -1.83
C PHE A 225 4.69 0.34 -1.17
N SER A 226 5.88 0.29 -1.79
CA SER A 226 7.04 -0.40 -1.23
C SER A 226 7.33 0.10 0.18
N ARG A 227 7.31 1.41 0.39
CA ARG A 227 7.62 2.03 1.68
C ARG A 227 6.63 1.68 2.78
N ILE A 228 5.37 1.52 2.43
CA ILE A 228 4.31 1.10 3.36
C ILE A 228 4.57 -0.35 3.83
N VAL A 229 4.96 -1.24 2.92
CA VAL A 229 5.38 -2.62 3.24
C VAL A 229 6.67 -2.64 4.06
N ASP A 230 7.61 -1.77 3.71
CA ASP A 230 8.91 -1.63 4.36
C ASP A 230 8.81 -1.18 5.81
N ALA A 231 7.82 -0.34 6.11
CA ALA A 231 7.63 0.17 7.46
C ALA A 231 7.02 -0.89 8.40
N LYS A 232 6.63 -2.05 7.86
CA LYS A 232 6.06 -3.20 8.58
C LYS A 232 7.14 -4.10 9.20
N SER A 233 8.33 -4.16 8.59
CA SER A 233 9.52 -4.84 9.15
C SER A 233 10.79 -4.12 8.70
N PRO A 234 11.77 -3.86 9.59
CA PRO A 234 13.00 -3.19 9.19
C PRO A 234 13.80 -3.92 8.09
N TYR A 235 13.51 -5.20 7.84
CA TYR A 235 14.18 -6.04 6.85
C TYR A 235 13.54 -6.03 5.45
N THR A 236 12.36 -5.43 5.28
CA THR A 236 11.65 -5.44 3.98
C THR A 236 12.15 -4.36 3.02
N ARG A 237 12.68 -3.22 3.52
CA ARG A 237 13.19 -2.14 2.66
C ARG A 237 14.37 -2.54 1.79
N GLN A 238 15.44 -3.02 2.42
CA GLN A 238 16.62 -3.47 1.70
C GLN A 238 16.29 -4.65 0.77
N HIS A 239 15.27 -5.44 1.12
CA HIS A 239 14.80 -6.56 0.31
C HIS A 239 14.20 -6.08 -1.02
N SER A 240 13.13 -5.29 -0.97
CA SER A 240 12.39 -4.88 -2.17
C SER A 240 13.26 -4.08 -3.15
N ASP A 241 14.06 -3.14 -2.65
CA ASP A 241 14.99 -2.35 -3.46
C ASP A 241 16.05 -3.25 -4.14
N GLY A 242 16.63 -4.21 -3.41
CA GLY A 242 17.64 -5.12 -3.96
C GLY A 242 17.07 -6.11 -4.97
N VAL A 243 15.86 -6.62 -4.75
CA VAL A 243 15.15 -7.47 -5.72
C VAL A 243 14.87 -6.68 -7.00
N ALA A 244 14.37 -5.44 -6.88
CA ALA A 244 14.08 -4.58 -8.02
C ALA A 244 15.32 -4.29 -8.86
N ASN A 245 16.41 -3.88 -8.20
CA ASN A 245 17.68 -3.58 -8.84
C ASN A 245 18.26 -4.82 -9.55
N LEU A 246 18.30 -5.96 -8.87
CA LEU A 246 18.85 -7.20 -9.42
C LEU A 246 17.97 -7.74 -10.57
N ALA A 247 16.65 -7.73 -10.44
CA ALA A 247 15.74 -8.20 -11.48
C ALA A 247 15.88 -7.36 -12.77
N ARG A 248 15.93 -6.03 -12.65
CA ARG A 248 16.20 -5.13 -13.76
C ARG A 248 17.55 -5.41 -14.42
N TYR A 249 18.59 -5.58 -13.61
CA TYR A 249 19.95 -5.85 -14.11
C TYR A 249 20.02 -7.19 -14.86
N LEU A 250 19.44 -8.26 -14.31
CA LEU A 250 19.35 -9.55 -14.98
C LEU A 250 18.58 -9.45 -16.30
N GLY A 251 17.44 -8.75 -16.32
CA GLY A 251 16.70 -8.48 -17.55
C GLY A 251 17.55 -7.80 -18.63
N SER A 252 18.41 -6.86 -18.24
CA SER A 252 19.33 -6.19 -19.17
C SER A 252 20.41 -7.12 -19.73
N LEU A 253 20.92 -8.07 -18.92
CA LEU A 253 21.89 -9.07 -19.37
C LEU A 253 21.28 -10.04 -20.39
N PHE A 254 20.00 -10.36 -20.23
CA PHE A 254 19.19 -11.11 -21.20
C PHE A 254 18.75 -10.27 -22.41
N LYS A 255 19.12 -8.99 -22.48
CA LYS A 255 18.77 -8.05 -23.56
C LYS A 255 17.26 -7.93 -23.75
N LEU A 256 16.50 -8.01 -22.65
CA LEU A 256 15.06 -7.75 -22.68
C LEU A 256 14.82 -6.27 -23.07
N PRO A 257 13.65 -5.96 -23.66
CA PRO A 257 13.27 -4.58 -23.94
C PRO A 257 13.37 -3.71 -22.70
N GLN A 258 13.75 -2.44 -22.88
CA GLN A 258 13.88 -1.47 -21.78
C GLN A 258 12.62 -1.41 -20.90
N GLN A 259 11.44 -1.42 -21.54
CA GLN A 259 10.15 -1.41 -20.87
C GLN A 259 9.93 -2.66 -20.01
N THR A 260 10.42 -3.83 -20.42
CA THR A 260 10.38 -5.08 -19.64
C THR A 260 11.33 -5.01 -18.44
N CYS A 261 12.54 -4.46 -18.60
CA CYS A 261 13.48 -4.24 -17.51
C CYS A 261 12.91 -3.26 -16.46
N GLU A 262 12.18 -2.23 -16.90
CA GLU A 262 11.45 -1.30 -16.05
C GLU A 262 10.31 -1.99 -15.29
N LEU A 263 9.52 -2.85 -15.93
CA LEU A 263 8.50 -3.63 -15.24
C LEU A 263 9.09 -4.67 -14.25
N LEU A 264 10.28 -5.22 -14.55
CA LEU A 264 11.03 -6.10 -13.63
C LEU A 264 11.48 -5.35 -12.37
N GLU A 265 11.79 -4.06 -12.49
CA GLU A 265 12.05 -3.20 -11.34
C GLU A 265 10.77 -3.00 -10.51
N LEU A 266 9.66 -2.64 -11.16
CA LEU A 266 8.38 -2.41 -10.45
C LEU A 266 7.91 -3.66 -9.70
N VAL A 267 7.99 -4.85 -10.30
CA VAL A 267 7.61 -6.09 -9.59
C VAL A 267 8.54 -6.36 -8.41
N GLY A 268 9.84 -6.06 -8.52
CA GLY A 268 10.75 -6.21 -7.37
C GLY A 268 10.35 -5.32 -6.19
N LEU A 269 9.84 -4.11 -6.46
CA LEU A 269 9.32 -3.22 -5.42
C LEU A 269 7.97 -3.66 -4.84
N LEU A 270 7.14 -4.34 -5.63
CA LEU A 270 5.73 -4.62 -5.31
C LEU A 270 5.45 -6.08 -4.89
N HIS A 271 6.34 -7.04 -5.16
CA HIS A 271 6.08 -8.49 -5.03
C HIS A 271 5.57 -8.90 -3.65
N ASP A 272 5.96 -8.14 -2.63
CA ASP A 272 5.73 -8.42 -1.22
C ASP A 272 4.61 -7.61 -0.57
N ILE A 273 3.80 -6.85 -1.33
CA ILE A 273 2.72 -6.03 -0.74
C ILE A 273 1.75 -6.84 0.13
N GLY A 274 1.45 -8.08 -0.24
CA GLY A 274 0.60 -8.95 0.56
C GLY A 274 1.14 -9.24 1.97
N LYS A 275 2.42 -8.95 2.27
CA LYS A 275 2.99 -9.09 3.62
C LYS A 275 2.36 -8.16 4.64
N LEU A 276 1.66 -7.11 4.20
CA LEU A 276 0.84 -6.27 5.08
C LEU A 276 -0.19 -7.09 5.88
N ARG A 277 -0.67 -8.22 5.33
CA ARG A 277 -1.59 -9.15 6.00
C ARG A 277 -0.94 -10.08 7.02
N VAL A 278 0.34 -10.41 6.83
CA VAL A 278 1.04 -11.38 7.69
C VAL A 278 1.20 -10.73 9.06
N PRO A 279 0.95 -11.37 10.21
CA PRO A 279 1.16 -10.77 11.54
C PRO A 279 2.60 -10.27 11.79
N ASP A 280 2.77 -9.19 12.57
CA ASP A 280 4.09 -8.61 12.90
C ASP A 280 5.01 -9.66 13.56
N GLU A 281 4.46 -10.48 14.45
CA GLU A 281 5.19 -11.50 15.20
C GLU A 281 5.72 -12.64 14.33
N LEU A 282 5.08 -12.88 13.17
CA LEU A 282 5.53 -13.89 12.21
C LEU A 282 6.60 -13.35 11.26
N LEU A 283 6.51 -12.08 10.87
CA LEU A 283 7.51 -11.46 9.99
C LEU A 283 8.87 -11.32 10.67
N ASP A 284 8.87 -10.94 11.95
CA ASP A 284 10.08 -10.69 12.73
C ASP A 284 10.49 -11.88 13.62
N LYS A 285 9.90 -13.06 13.41
CA LYS A 285 10.16 -14.25 14.24
C LYS A 285 11.65 -14.64 14.19
N PRO A 286 12.36 -14.75 15.34
CA PRO A 286 13.79 -15.08 15.37
C PRO A 286 14.06 -16.60 15.29
N SER A 287 13.13 -17.38 14.74
CA SER A 287 13.25 -18.82 14.56
C SER A 287 12.56 -19.26 13.27
N GLU A 288 12.75 -20.51 12.89
CA GLU A 288 11.99 -21.10 11.80
C GLU A 288 10.47 -21.03 12.08
N LEU A 289 9.72 -20.86 10.98
CA LEU A 289 8.27 -20.91 10.98
C LEU A 289 7.81 -22.37 11.00
N ASP A 290 6.79 -22.68 11.79
CA ASP A 290 6.12 -23.97 11.72
C ASP A 290 5.23 -24.07 10.46
N GLU A 291 4.65 -25.24 10.22
CA GLU A 291 3.86 -25.50 9.03
C GLU A 291 2.65 -24.54 8.89
N ALA A 292 1.95 -24.24 9.99
CA ALA A 292 0.80 -23.35 9.97
C ALA A 292 1.22 -21.90 9.70
N GLU A 293 2.32 -21.47 10.30
CA GLU A 293 2.91 -20.16 10.07
C GLU A 293 3.42 -20.00 8.64
N VAL A 294 4.00 -21.06 8.05
CA VAL A 294 4.39 -21.08 6.63
C VAL A 294 3.17 -20.89 5.74
N TYR A 295 2.02 -21.53 6.02
CA TYR A 295 0.80 -21.31 5.23
C TYR A 295 0.29 -19.86 5.30
N ILE A 296 0.40 -19.22 6.47
CA ILE A 296 0.07 -17.79 6.62
C ILE A 296 1.03 -16.95 5.77
N MET A 297 2.33 -17.23 5.82
CA MET A 297 3.34 -16.52 5.05
C MET A 297 3.12 -16.66 3.53
N ARG A 298 2.90 -17.88 3.02
CA ARG A 298 2.75 -18.15 1.57
C ARG A 298 1.63 -17.34 0.89
N ARG A 299 0.61 -17.00 1.67
CA ARG A 299 -0.56 -16.24 1.19
C ARG A 299 -0.20 -14.88 0.61
N HIS A 300 0.90 -14.24 1.05
CA HIS A 300 1.25 -12.89 0.60
C HIS A 300 1.33 -12.77 -0.93
N SER A 301 1.90 -13.76 -1.62
CA SER A 301 1.97 -13.78 -3.09
C SER A 301 0.60 -13.64 -3.76
N PHE A 302 -0.40 -14.35 -3.23
CA PHE A 302 -1.79 -14.28 -3.70
C PHE A 302 -2.46 -12.96 -3.33
N ASP A 303 -2.23 -12.45 -2.12
CA ASP A 303 -2.78 -11.16 -1.71
C ASP A 303 -2.16 -10.00 -2.52
N THR A 304 -0.85 -10.04 -2.80
CA THR A 304 -0.17 -9.09 -3.71
C THR A 304 -0.83 -9.07 -5.08
N TYR A 305 -1.06 -10.25 -5.69
CA TYR A 305 -1.74 -10.34 -6.98
C TYR A 305 -3.13 -9.71 -6.94
N ASN A 306 -3.92 -9.98 -5.90
CA ASN A 306 -5.28 -9.45 -5.81
C ASN A 306 -5.34 -7.92 -5.65
N ILE A 307 -4.33 -7.32 -5.05
CA ILE A 307 -4.20 -5.87 -4.95
C ILE A 307 -3.82 -5.27 -6.31
N LEU A 308 -2.78 -5.82 -6.95
CA LEU A 308 -2.18 -5.24 -8.15
C LEU A 308 -3.01 -5.47 -9.42
N ARG A 309 -3.73 -6.61 -9.52
CA ARG A 309 -4.53 -6.94 -10.71
C ARG A 309 -5.67 -5.97 -11.00
N ASN A 310 -6.04 -5.13 -10.03
CA ASN A 310 -7.09 -4.13 -10.18
C ASN A 310 -6.58 -2.81 -10.77
N ILE A 311 -5.26 -2.69 -10.97
CA ILE A 311 -4.62 -1.51 -11.54
C ILE A 311 -4.35 -1.78 -13.03
N ARG A 312 -5.07 -1.09 -13.91
CA ARG A 312 -4.82 -1.16 -15.35
C ARG A 312 -3.39 -0.74 -15.67
N GLY A 313 -2.72 -1.51 -16.53
CA GLY A 313 -1.32 -1.29 -16.92
C GLY A 313 -0.29 -2.00 -16.05
N LEU A 314 -0.69 -2.65 -14.95
CA LEU A 314 0.18 -3.46 -14.09
C LEU A 314 -0.13 -4.96 -14.16
N GLU A 315 -0.79 -5.44 -15.21
CA GLU A 315 -1.22 -6.83 -15.34
C GLU A 315 -0.01 -7.78 -15.32
N SER A 316 1.04 -7.48 -16.07
CA SER A 316 2.28 -8.30 -16.07
C SER A 316 2.97 -8.28 -14.71
N VAL A 317 3.06 -7.10 -14.08
CA VAL A 317 3.65 -6.93 -12.74
C VAL A 317 2.89 -7.76 -11.72
N SER A 318 1.55 -7.73 -11.74
CA SER A 318 0.70 -8.51 -10.85
C SER A 318 0.93 -10.01 -11.04
N LEU A 319 1.05 -10.49 -12.27
CA LEU A 319 1.28 -11.90 -12.57
C LEU A 319 2.67 -12.36 -12.13
N TRP A 320 3.70 -11.56 -12.36
CA TRP A 320 5.06 -11.88 -11.93
C TRP A 320 5.17 -11.86 -10.40
N ALA A 321 4.49 -10.93 -9.74
CA ALA A 321 4.37 -10.91 -8.28
C ALA A 321 3.59 -12.12 -7.75
N LEU A 322 2.59 -12.65 -8.46
CA LEU A 322 1.95 -13.91 -8.07
C LEU A 322 2.92 -15.09 -8.13
N GLN A 323 3.78 -15.08 -9.15
CA GLN A 323 4.61 -16.22 -9.55
C GLN A 323 6.02 -16.24 -8.93
N HIS A 324 6.46 -15.20 -8.21
CA HIS A 324 7.86 -15.09 -7.75
C HIS A 324 8.30 -16.20 -6.77
N HIS A 325 7.35 -16.92 -6.15
CA HIS A 325 7.62 -18.09 -5.33
C HIS A 325 7.23 -19.44 -5.97
N GLU A 326 6.78 -19.40 -7.24
CA GLU A 326 6.63 -20.61 -8.03
C GLU A 326 8.01 -21.21 -8.34
N ARG A 327 8.04 -22.52 -8.56
CA ARG A 327 9.28 -23.26 -8.82
C ARG A 327 9.18 -23.99 -10.15
N MET A 328 10.30 -24.17 -10.82
CA MET A 328 10.35 -24.81 -12.15
C MET A 328 9.77 -26.25 -12.14
N ASP A 329 9.89 -26.96 -11.03
CA ASP A 329 9.35 -28.31 -10.81
C ASP A 329 7.87 -28.35 -10.38
N GLY A 330 7.22 -27.19 -10.16
CA GLY A 330 5.84 -27.07 -9.69
C GLY A 330 5.67 -27.22 -8.18
N THR A 331 6.74 -27.31 -7.38
CA THR A 331 6.66 -27.42 -5.91
C THR A 331 6.46 -26.07 -5.21
N GLY A 332 6.52 -24.97 -5.97
CA GLY A 332 6.29 -23.61 -5.49
C GLY A 332 4.84 -23.31 -5.15
N TYR A 333 4.53 -22.03 -4.95
CA TYR A 333 3.19 -21.56 -4.58
C TYR A 333 2.90 -20.19 -5.23
N PRO A 334 1.62 -19.76 -5.32
CA PRO A 334 0.42 -20.41 -4.81
C PRO A 334 -0.31 -21.34 -5.79
N ASN A 335 -0.01 -21.30 -7.09
CA ASN A 335 -0.73 -22.08 -8.10
C ASN A 335 -0.07 -23.42 -8.44
N HIS A 336 1.18 -23.65 -7.99
CA HIS A 336 1.98 -24.82 -8.37
C HIS A 336 2.25 -24.85 -9.89
N THR A 337 2.44 -23.67 -10.47
CA THR A 337 2.72 -23.49 -11.90
C THR A 337 4.12 -24.01 -12.23
N LYS A 338 4.31 -24.71 -13.36
CA LYS A 338 5.56 -25.42 -13.64
C LYS A 338 6.19 -25.08 -15.00
N GLY A 339 7.52 -25.20 -15.05
CA GLY A 339 8.30 -25.10 -16.28
C GLY A 339 7.96 -23.88 -17.13
N THR A 340 7.61 -24.11 -18.40
CA THR A 340 7.34 -23.05 -19.38
C THR A 340 6.00 -22.32 -19.18
N GLU A 341 5.16 -22.76 -18.24
CA GLU A 341 3.96 -22.01 -17.85
C GLU A 341 4.33 -20.77 -16.99
N LEU A 342 5.55 -20.76 -16.43
CA LEU A 342 6.13 -19.58 -15.81
C LEU A 342 6.72 -18.66 -16.87
N SER A 343 6.31 -17.39 -16.82
CA SER A 343 6.94 -16.35 -17.63
C SER A 343 8.44 -16.28 -17.34
N PHE A 344 9.23 -15.86 -18.34
CA PHE A 344 10.68 -15.75 -18.14
C PHE A 344 11.02 -14.68 -17.11
N GLU A 345 10.23 -13.61 -17.09
CA GLU A 345 10.33 -12.50 -16.15
C GLU A 345 10.03 -12.96 -14.72
N ALA A 346 8.99 -13.76 -14.48
CA ALA A 346 8.75 -14.34 -13.14
C ALA A 346 9.92 -15.23 -12.67
N ARG A 347 10.56 -15.96 -13.59
CA ARG A 347 11.75 -16.78 -13.28
C ARG A 347 12.96 -15.91 -12.92
N ILE A 348 13.13 -14.77 -13.58
CA ILE A 348 14.14 -13.76 -13.19
C ILE A 348 13.86 -13.24 -11.79
N VAL A 349 12.61 -12.84 -11.49
CA VAL A 349 12.23 -12.30 -10.17
C VAL A 349 12.44 -13.35 -9.08
N ALA A 350 12.08 -14.62 -9.32
CA ALA A 350 12.28 -15.69 -8.35
C ALA A 350 13.76 -15.91 -7.99
N VAL A 351 14.67 -15.82 -8.97
CA VAL A 351 16.11 -15.90 -8.71
C VAL A 351 16.61 -14.65 -7.98
N ALA A 352 16.15 -13.47 -8.37
CA ALA A 352 16.51 -12.21 -7.72
C ALA A 352 16.06 -12.17 -6.25
N ASP A 353 14.84 -12.63 -5.96
CA ASP A 353 14.27 -12.74 -4.61
C ASP A 353 15.09 -13.69 -3.73
N VAL A 354 15.41 -14.89 -4.21
CA VAL A 354 16.25 -15.84 -3.45
C VAL A 354 17.66 -15.27 -3.23
N PHE A 355 18.26 -14.66 -4.25
CA PHE A 355 19.57 -14.03 -4.12
C PHE A 355 19.54 -12.95 -3.03
N GLN A 356 18.59 -12.02 -3.11
CA GLN A 356 18.51 -10.91 -2.17
C GLN A 356 18.19 -11.37 -0.76
N ALA A 357 17.28 -12.34 -0.61
CA ALA A 357 16.94 -12.91 0.68
C ALA A 357 18.12 -13.57 1.38
N LEU A 358 19.12 -14.06 0.65
CA LEU A 358 20.37 -14.63 1.16
C LEU A 358 21.45 -13.56 1.40
N ALA A 359 21.49 -12.53 0.56
CA ALA A 359 22.47 -11.44 0.61
C ALA A 359 22.22 -10.45 1.75
N GLN A 360 20.97 -10.28 2.19
CA GLN A 360 20.64 -9.39 3.29
C GLN A 360 20.73 -10.06 4.67
N ASP A 361 20.79 -9.23 5.70
CA ASP A 361 20.58 -9.63 7.09
C ASP A 361 19.09 -9.99 7.34
N ARG A 362 18.87 -11.02 8.15
CA ARG A 362 17.57 -11.49 8.60
C ARG A 362 17.59 -11.63 10.14
N PRO A 363 16.43 -11.59 10.83
CA PRO A 363 16.38 -11.69 12.30
C PRO A 363 17.19 -12.85 12.92
N TYR A 364 17.25 -13.98 12.22
CA TYR A 364 17.87 -15.22 12.67
C TYR A 364 19.18 -15.57 11.93
N ARG A 365 19.61 -14.76 10.96
CA ARG A 365 20.75 -15.08 10.08
C ARG A 365 21.38 -13.81 9.50
N GLY A 366 22.69 -13.60 9.69
CA GLY A 366 23.43 -12.54 8.99
C GLY A 366 23.62 -12.82 7.49
N ALA A 367 23.91 -11.78 6.71
CA ALA A 367 24.20 -11.86 5.27
C ALA A 367 25.18 -12.98 4.90
N LEU A 368 24.90 -13.73 3.83
CA LEU A 368 25.83 -14.75 3.32
C LEU A 368 26.81 -14.12 2.34
N GLU A 369 28.02 -14.67 2.26
CA GLU A 369 28.98 -14.30 1.22
C GLU A 369 28.48 -14.71 -0.18
N GLN A 370 28.73 -13.89 -1.20
CA GLN A 370 28.31 -14.12 -2.59
C GLN A 370 28.63 -15.54 -3.11
N GLN A 371 29.75 -16.13 -2.72
CA GLN A 371 30.14 -17.47 -3.16
C GLN A 371 29.27 -18.58 -2.54
N VAL A 372 28.81 -18.35 -1.30
CA VAL A 372 27.88 -19.25 -0.61
C VAL A 372 26.50 -19.16 -1.25
N ILE A 373 26.04 -17.93 -1.56
CA ILE A 373 24.78 -17.70 -2.28
C ILE A 373 24.79 -18.42 -3.62
N MET A 374 25.86 -18.25 -4.41
CA MET A 374 25.99 -18.91 -5.71
C MET A 374 25.94 -20.44 -5.58
N THR A 375 26.57 -21.01 -4.54
CA THR A 375 26.50 -22.45 -4.27
C THR A 375 25.06 -22.89 -4.00
N LEU A 376 24.30 -22.15 -3.18
CA LEU A 376 22.91 -22.47 -2.88
C LEU A 376 22.00 -22.34 -4.12
N LEU A 377 22.20 -21.30 -4.93
CA LEU A 377 21.44 -21.10 -6.18
C LEU A 377 21.67 -22.25 -7.16
N LYS A 378 22.92 -22.75 -7.28
CA LYS A 378 23.23 -23.93 -8.11
C LYS A 378 22.51 -25.18 -7.61
N VAL A 379 22.51 -25.43 -6.30
CA VAL A 379 21.79 -26.58 -5.71
C VAL A 379 20.30 -26.52 -6.04
N GLU A 380 19.68 -25.34 -5.93
CA GLU A 380 18.26 -25.16 -6.24
C GLU A 380 17.97 -25.28 -7.76
N ALA A 381 18.89 -24.84 -8.63
CA ALA A 381 18.79 -25.03 -10.08
C ALA A 381 18.96 -26.51 -10.50
N GLU A 382 19.94 -27.21 -9.93
CA GLU A 382 20.18 -28.64 -10.16
C GLU A 382 19.01 -29.51 -9.67
N ALA A 383 18.35 -29.09 -8.58
CA ALA A 383 17.12 -29.70 -8.08
C ALA A 383 15.89 -29.38 -8.97
N GLY A 384 16.03 -28.53 -9.99
CA GLY A 384 14.94 -28.14 -10.89
C GLY A 384 13.95 -27.18 -10.26
N LYS A 385 14.32 -26.45 -9.21
CA LYS A 385 13.43 -25.48 -8.54
C LYS A 385 13.60 -24.06 -9.07
N LEU A 386 14.83 -23.66 -9.38
CA LEU A 386 15.15 -22.37 -10.02
C LEU A 386 15.51 -22.57 -11.49
N ASP A 387 15.34 -21.52 -12.29
CA ASP A 387 15.71 -21.53 -13.70
C ASP A 387 17.25 -21.55 -13.85
N ALA A 388 17.77 -22.63 -14.45
CA ALA A 388 19.21 -22.84 -14.60
C ALA A 388 19.87 -21.82 -15.54
N GLU A 389 19.14 -21.27 -16.52
CA GLU A 389 19.68 -20.25 -17.44
C GLU A 389 19.88 -18.93 -16.69
N VAL A 390 18.90 -18.53 -15.87
CA VAL A 390 19.00 -17.33 -15.04
C VAL A 390 20.14 -17.47 -14.01
N VAL A 391 20.24 -18.62 -13.34
CA VAL A 391 21.31 -18.90 -12.37
C VAL A 391 22.70 -18.90 -13.03
N ALA A 392 22.83 -19.40 -14.26
CA ALA A 392 24.09 -19.33 -15.01
C ALA A 392 24.50 -17.89 -15.36
N VAL A 393 23.53 -17.01 -15.66
CA VAL A 393 23.82 -15.58 -15.87
C VAL A 393 24.25 -14.88 -14.58
N VAL A 394 23.64 -15.22 -13.44
CA VAL A 394 24.12 -14.76 -12.12
C VAL A 394 25.56 -15.20 -11.89
N GLU A 395 25.89 -16.47 -12.15
CA GLU A 395 27.26 -16.97 -11.98
C GLU A 395 28.27 -16.20 -12.83
N ALA A 396 27.97 -15.98 -14.11
CA ALA A 396 28.84 -15.27 -15.03
C ALA A 396 29.07 -13.79 -14.64
N ASN A 397 28.17 -13.22 -13.83
CA ASN A 397 28.17 -11.80 -13.45
C ASN A 397 28.11 -11.60 -11.92
N LEU A 398 28.59 -12.58 -11.13
CA LEU A 398 28.31 -12.68 -9.69
C LEU A 398 28.69 -11.42 -8.91
N GLN A 399 29.87 -10.86 -9.18
CA GLN A 399 30.36 -9.66 -8.48
C GLN A 399 29.46 -8.45 -8.70
N GLU A 400 28.97 -8.26 -9.93
CA GLU A 400 28.09 -7.15 -10.26
C GLU A 400 26.65 -7.40 -9.80
N CYS A 401 26.17 -8.65 -9.87
CA CYS A 401 24.89 -9.04 -9.28
C CYS A 401 24.86 -8.75 -7.77
N TRP A 402 25.94 -9.11 -7.06
CA TRP A 402 26.10 -8.79 -5.65
C TRP A 402 26.05 -7.28 -5.42
N ARG A 403 26.88 -6.51 -6.14
CA ARG A 403 26.95 -5.05 -6.01
C ARG A 403 25.58 -4.39 -6.20
N VAL A 404 24.86 -4.75 -7.26
CA VAL A 404 23.54 -4.20 -7.58
C VAL A 404 22.47 -4.57 -6.55
N ALA A 405 22.58 -5.76 -5.94
CA ALA A 405 21.63 -6.25 -4.95
C ALA A 405 21.82 -5.61 -3.56
N VAL A 406 23.07 -5.34 -3.15
CA VAL A 406 23.39 -4.84 -1.80
C VAL A 406 23.67 -3.35 -1.71
N ASP A 407 24.11 -2.70 -2.78
CA ASP A 407 24.40 -1.27 -2.76
C ASP A 407 23.10 -0.47 -3.02
N PRO A 408 22.62 0.34 -2.06
CA PRO A 408 21.54 1.27 -2.33
C PRO A 408 22.02 2.32 -3.34
N VAL A 409 21.31 2.45 -4.46
CA VAL A 409 21.50 3.52 -5.45
C VAL A 409 21.07 4.86 -4.89
#